data_AF-A0A662S2V6-F1
#
_entry.id   AF-A0A662S2V6-F1
#
_cell.length_a   1.000
_cell.length_b   1.000
_cell.length_c   1.000
_cell.angle_alpha   90.00
_cell.angle_beta   90.00
_cell.angle_gamma   90.00
#
_symmetry.space_group_name_H-M   'P 1'
#
loop_
_entity.id
_entity.type
_entity.pdbx_description
1 polymer ?
#
loop_
_entity_poly.entity_id
_entity_poly.type
_entity_poly.pdbx_seq_one_letter_code
_entity_poly.pdbx_strand_id
1 'polypeptide(L)'
;MKAQQVLDMATVIPAKSLGLNVGSLEEGKLADVILLNTELPWWTPLHSVISHLVYAARSTDVNTAIINGRVVLKDGKLTTLDEEEIRAKAVDISQLLLERSGVPSEILD
;
A
#
# COMPACT_ATOMS: atom_id res chain seq x y z
N MET A 1 -19.47 -7.20 8.42
CA MET A 1 -19.39 -5.90 7.71
C MET A 1 -19.42 -6.18 6.22
N LYS A 2 -20.08 -5.33 5.42
CA LYS A 2 -20.10 -5.48 3.95
C LYS A 2 -18.74 -5.07 3.37
N ALA A 3 -18.30 -5.71 2.28
CA ALA A 3 -17.03 -5.39 1.63
C ALA A 3 -16.90 -3.90 1.27
N GLN A 4 -17.96 -3.29 0.72
CA GLN A 4 -17.96 -1.86 0.42
C GLN A 4 -17.66 -0.99 1.65
N GLN A 5 -18.20 -1.33 2.83
CA GLN A 5 -17.94 -0.57 4.05
C GLN A 5 -16.46 -0.65 4.45
N VAL A 6 -15.81 -1.80 4.23
CA VAL A 6 -14.37 -1.95 4.49
C VAL A 6 -13.55 -1.12 3.50
N LEU A 7 -13.93 -1.11 2.22
CA LEU A 7 -13.29 -0.25 1.23
C LEU A 7 -13.45 1.24 1.59
N ASP A 8 -14.64 1.67 1.97
CA ASP A 8 -14.92 3.05 2.37
C ASP A 8 -14.05 3.47 3.58
N MET A 9 -13.84 2.54 4.52
CA MET A 9 -12.95 2.74 5.69
C MET A 9 -11.48 2.87 5.30
N ALA A 10 -11.07 2.33 4.16
CA ALA A 10 -9.71 2.43 3.64
C ALA A 10 -9.51 3.66 2.73
N THR A 11 -10.59 4.30 2.24
CA THR A 11 -10.50 5.36 1.23
C THR A 11 -11.24 6.64 1.62
N VAL A 12 -12.56 6.70 1.45
CA VAL A 12 -13.35 7.94 1.55
C VAL A 12 -13.56 8.41 2.98
N ILE A 13 -13.71 7.48 3.94
CA ILE A 13 -13.93 7.83 5.35
C ILE A 13 -12.70 8.53 5.94
N PRO A 14 -11.47 7.98 5.90
CA PRO A 14 -10.31 8.67 6.44
C PRO A 14 -10.00 9.96 5.67
N ALA A 15 -10.19 9.99 4.34
CA ALA A 15 -10.02 11.23 3.57
C ALA A 15 -10.94 12.35 4.06
N LYS A 16 -12.22 12.05 4.31
CA LYS A 16 -13.18 12.99 4.88
C LYS A 16 -12.79 13.42 6.30
N SER A 17 -12.42 12.46 7.15
CA SER A 17 -12.02 12.74 8.55
C SER A 17 -10.78 13.62 8.65
N LEU A 18 -9.86 13.51 7.70
CA LEU A 18 -8.61 14.29 7.65
C LEU A 18 -8.72 15.57 6.80
N GLY A 19 -9.87 15.82 6.15
CA GLY A 19 -10.04 16.97 5.27
C GLY A 19 -9.19 16.91 3.99
N LEU A 20 -8.85 15.71 3.52
CA LEU A 20 -8.01 15.51 2.33
C LEU A 20 -8.86 15.41 1.06
N ASN A 21 -8.40 16.01 -0.03
CA ASN A 21 -9.06 15.99 -1.34
C ASN A 21 -8.77 14.71 -2.14
N VAL A 22 -8.91 13.54 -1.48
CA VAL A 22 -8.56 12.19 -1.99
C VAL A 22 -9.66 11.19 -1.63
N GLY A 23 -9.41 9.89 -1.83
CA GLY A 23 -10.25 8.82 -1.30
C GLY A 23 -11.44 8.41 -2.17
N SER A 24 -11.66 9.07 -3.30
CA SER A 24 -12.58 8.62 -4.36
C SER A 24 -12.16 9.18 -5.73
N LEU A 25 -12.64 8.55 -6.80
CA LEU A 25 -12.38 8.98 -8.18
C LEU A 25 -13.52 9.90 -8.64
N GLU A 26 -13.35 11.20 -8.40
CA GLU A 26 -14.30 12.25 -8.76
C GLU A 26 -13.55 13.43 -9.38
N GLU A 27 -14.21 14.17 -10.27
CA GLU A 27 -13.63 15.37 -10.88
C GLU A 27 -13.24 16.40 -9.80
N GLY A 28 -12.07 17.02 -9.95
CA GLY A 28 -11.54 18.00 -9.00
C GLY A 28 -10.80 17.41 -7.79
N LYS A 29 -10.78 16.08 -7.61
CA LYS A 29 -9.94 15.41 -6.60
C LYS A 29 -8.51 15.18 -7.10
N LEU A 30 -7.57 14.97 -6.18
CA LEU A 30 -6.21 14.58 -6.53
C LEU A 30 -6.22 13.19 -7.19
N ALA A 31 -5.33 13.00 -8.17
CA ALA A 31 -5.20 11.74 -8.89
C ALA A 31 -4.40 10.72 -8.07
N ASP A 32 -5.01 10.23 -6.99
CA ASP A 32 -4.52 9.16 -6.12
C ASP A 32 -5.22 7.85 -6.49
N VAL A 33 -4.53 7.00 -7.25
CA VAL A 33 -5.12 5.82 -7.91
C VAL A 33 -4.17 4.63 -7.82
N ILE A 34 -4.73 3.45 -7.60
CA ILE A 34 -4.01 2.18 -7.76
C ILE A 34 -4.63 1.35 -8.88
N LEU A 35 -3.80 0.60 -9.59
CA LEU A 35 -4.22 -0.41 -10.56
C LEU A 35 -3.79 -1.78 -10.03
N LEU A 36 -4.73 -2.73 -10.03
CA LEU A 36 -4.53 -4.08 -9.52
C LEU A 36 -4.38 -5.06 -10.69
N ASN A 37 -3.48 -6.04 -10.55
CA ASN A 37 -3.42 -7.20 -11.43
C ASN A 37 -4.42 -8.26 -10.95
N THR A 38 -5.51 -8.44 -11.71
CA THR A 38 -6.55 -9.42 -11.40
C THR A 38 -6.38 -10.74 -12.17
N GLU A 39 -5.30 -10.91 -12.94
CA GLU A 39 -5.00 -12.14 -13.69
C GLU A 39 -4.17 -13.14 -12.85
N LEU A 40 -4.41 -13.15 -11.54
CA LEU A 40 -3.72 -14.01 -10.58
C LEU A 40 -4.66 -15.13 -10.10
N PRO A 41 -4.13 -16.30 -9.68
CA PRO A 41 -4.97 -17.46 -9.35
C PRO A 41 -6.06 -17.19 -8.30
N TRP A 42 -5.78 -16.37 -7.29
CA TRP A 42 -6.72 -16.05 -6.21
C TRP A 42 -7.79 -15.01 -6.59
N TRP A 43 -7.75 -14.45 -7.80
CA TRP A 43 -8.79 -13.58 -8.35
C TRP A 43 -9.85 -14.35 -9.16
N THR A 44 -9.67 -15.65 -9.39
CA THR A 44 -10.55 -16.45 -10.25
C THR A 44 -11.37 -17.47 -9.45
N PRO A 45 -12.72 -17.54 -9.61
CA PRO A 45 -13.55 -16.69 -10.48
C PRO A 45 -13.92 -15.32 -9.87
N LEU A 46 -13.83 -14.26 -10.67
CA LEU A 46 -14.12 -12.89 -10.23
C LEU A 46 -15.62 -12.56 -10.29
N HIS A 47 -16.38 -12.93 -9.27
CA HIS A 47 -17.82 -12.62 -9.19
C HIS A 47 -18.12 -11.19 -8.68
N SER A 48 -17.30 -10.69 -7.77
CA SER A 48 -17.43 -9.36 -7.16
C SER A 48 -16.04 -8.78 -6.94
N VAL A 49 -15.76 -7.68 -7.62
CA VAL A 49 -14.46 -6.98 -7.54
C VAL A 49 -14.21 -6.47 -6.13
N ILE A 50 -15.21 -5.85 -5.50
CA ILE A 50 -15.07 -5.27 -4.15
C ILE A 50 -14.89 -6.37 -3.10
N SER A 51 -15.61 -7.50 -3.24
CA SER A 51 -15.42 -8.63 -2.32
C SER A 51 -14.03 -9.25 -2.48
N HIS A 52 -13.53 -9.42 -3.71
CA HIS A 52 -12.17 -9.93 -3.93
C HIS A 52 -11.11 -8.96 -3.41
N LEU A 53 -11.28 -7.66 -3.67
CA LEU A 53 -10.38 -6.63 -3.17
C LEU A 53 -10.25 -6.68 -1.63
N VAL A 54 -11.36 -6.87 -0.93
CA VAL A 54 -11.37 -6.82 0.53
C VAL A 54 -10.93 -8.15 1.17
N TYR A 55 -11.28 -9.29 0.58
CA TYR A 55 -11.12 -10.59 1.23
C TYR A 55 -10.05 -11.49 0.63
N ALA A 56 -9.60 -11.25 -0.61
CA ALA A 56 -8.68 -12.13 -1.33
C ALA A 56 -7.42 -11.42 -1.85
N ALA A 57 -7.50 -10.12 -2.15
CA ALA A 57 -6.39 -9.36 -2.69
C ALA A 57 -5.23 -9.24 -1.71
N ARG A 58 -4.03 -9.10 -2.25
CA ARG A 58 -2.78 -8.91 -1.50
C ARG A 58 -2.16 -7.58 -1.88
N SER A 59 -1.26 -7.06 -1.04
CA SER A 59 -0.49 -5.85 -1.35
C SER A 59 0.31 -5.99 -2.65
N THR A 60 0.80 -7.20 -2.94
CA THR A 60 1.54 -7.53 -4.17
C THR A 60 0.69 -7.48 -5.44
N ASP A 61 -0.63 -7.39 -5.32
CA ASP A 61 -1.53 -7.34 -6.48
C ASP A 61 -1.56 -5.92 -7.08
N VAL A 62 -1.10 -4.91 -6.34
CA VAL A 62 -0.94 -3.54 -6.85
C VAL A 62 0.19 -3.51 -7.88
N ASN A 63 -0.18 -3.35 -9.15
CA ASN A 63 0.78 -3.25 -10.24
C ASN A 63 1.30 -1.81 -10.39
N THR A 64 0.40 -0.83 -10.30
CA THR A 64 0.72 0.58 -10.52
C THR A 64 0.07 1.42 -9.43
N ALA A 65 0.81 2.41 -8.92
CA ALA A 65 0.31 3.39 -7.97
C ALA A 65 0.65 4.80 -8.45
N ILE A 66 -0.35 5.67 -8.42
CA ILE A 66 -0.28 7.07 -8.84
C ILE A 66 -0.66 7.91 -7.63
N ILE A 67 0.18 8.88 -7.29
CA ILE A 67 -0.06 9.83 -6.21
C ILE A 67 0.01 11.22 -6.81
N ASN A 68 -1.08 11.98 -6.70
CA ASN A 68 -1.24 13.31 -7.28
C ASN A 68 -0.77 13.38 -8.74
N GLY A 69 -1.18 12.38 -9.54
CA GLY A 69 -0.85 12.29 -10.97
C GLY A 69 0.57 11.82 -11.29
N ARG A 70 1.43 11.59 -10.28
CA ARG A 70 2.77 11.02 -10.47
C ARG A 70 2.72 9.52 -10.26
N VAL A 71 3.18 8.77 -11.25
CA VAL A 71 3.42 7.32 -11.11
C VAL A 71 4.57 7.12 -10.12
N VAL A 72 4.33 6.42 -9.01
CA VAL A 72 5.33 6.11 -7.98
C VAL A 72 5.67 4.62 -7.95
N LEU A 73 4.74 3.76 -8.36
CA LEU A 73 4.94 2.33 -8.60
C LEU A 73 4.47 2.01 -10.02
N LYS A 74 5.25 1.24 -10.78
CA LYS A 74 4.88 0.76 -12.11
C LYS A 74 5.38 -0.66 -12.30
N ASP A 75 4.54 -1.54 -12.83
CA ASP A 75 4.86 -2.95 -13.05
C ASP A 75 5.38 -3.65 -11.77
N GLY A 76 4.81 -3.28 -10.62
CA GLY A 76 5.20 -3.81 -9.30
C GLY A 76 6.54 -3.31 -8.77
N LYS A 77 7.15 -2.28 -9.39
CA LYS A 77 8.45 -1.72 -8.99
C LYS A 77 8.36 -0.23 -8.67
N LEU A 78 9.05 0.22 -7.62
CA LEU A 78 9.13 1.64 -7.31
C LEU A 78 9.86 2.38 -8.44
N THR A 79 9.35 3.55 -8.78
CA THR A 79 9.90 4.42 -9.85
C THR A 79 10.67 5.62 -9.29
N THR A 80 10.54 5.87 -7.98
CA THR A 80 11.07 7.07 -7.32
C THR A 80 12.10 6.77 -6.24
N LEU A 81 12.30 5.50 -5.87
CA LEU A 81 13.09 5.05 -4.73
C LEU A 81 13.81 3.73 -5.07
N ASP A 82 14.98 3.51 -4.46
CA ASP A 82 15.70 2.25 -4.50
C ASP A 82 15.35 1.41 -3.27
N GLU A 83 14.68 0.28 -3.49
CA GLU A 83 14.21 -0.63 -2.43
C GLU A 83 15.37 -1.32 -1.68
N GLU A 84 16.46 -1.65 -2.39
CA GLU A 84 17.62 -2.32 -1.82
C GLU A 84 18.38 -1.35 -0.92
N GLU A 85 18.59 -0.12 -1.38
CA GLU A 85 19.26 0.93 -0.61
C GLU A 85 18.46 1.27 0.66
N ILE A 86 17.13 1.42 0.55
CA ILE A 86 16.27 1.71 1.70
C ILE A 86 16.31 0.57 2.71
N ARG A 87 16.26 -0.69 2.26
CA ARG A 87 16.31 -1.84 3.15
C ARG A 87 17.65 -1.92 3.88
N ALA A 88 18.77 -1.73 3.17
CA ALA A 88 20.10 -1.71 3.77
C ALA A 88 20.20 -0.64 4.87
N LYS A 89 19.78 0.59 4.55
CA LYS A 89 19.76 1.70 5.53
C LYS A 89 18.87 1.40 6.74
N ALA A 90 17.71 0.77 6.53
CA ALA A 90 16.82 0.40 7.63
C ALA A 90 17.47 -0.62 8.58
N VAL A 91 18.21 -1.59 8.05
CA VAL A 91 18.97 -2.56 8.85
C VAL A 91 20.07 -1.86 9.64
N ASP A 92 20.86 -1.00 9.01
CA ASP A 92 21.95 -0.26 9.68
C ASP A 92 21.41 0.61 10.83
N ILE A 93 20.32 1.35 10.58
CA ILE A 93 19.69 2.19 11.60
C ILE A 93 19.11 1.34 12.73
N SER A 94 18.53 0.18 12.42
CA SER A 94 18.00 -0.73 13.44
C SER A 94 19.09 -1.19 14.41
N GLN A 95 20.27 -1.57 13.89
CA GLN A 95 21.42 -1.96 14.71
C GLN A 95 21.88 -0.82 15.63
N LEU A 96 22.02 0.39 15.09
CA LEU A 96 22.39 1.57 15.88
C LEU A 96 21.38 1.89 17.00
N LEU A 97 20.08 1.71 16.74
CA LEU A 97 19.04 1.92 17.76
C LEU A 97 19.10 0.86 18.86
N LEU A 98 19.40 -0.38 18.52
CA LEU A 98 19.54 -1.47 19.49
C LEU A 98 20.73 -1.24 20.42
N GLU A 99 21.90 -0.89 19.88
CA GLU A 99 23.09 -0.54 20.66
C GLU A 99 22.81 0.59 21.65
N ARG A 100 22.08 1.63 21.19
CA ARG A 100 21.71 2.77 22.03
C ARG A 100 20.66 2.45 23.08
N SER A 101 19.84 1.42 22.86
CA SER A 101 18.74 1.05 23.75
C SER A 101 19.20 0.22 24.96
N GLY A 102 20.43 -0.32 24.94
CA GLY A 102 20.94 -1.22 25.97
C GLY A 102 20.30 -2.62 25.93
N VAL A 103 19.56 -2.94 24.86
CA VAL A 103 19.04 -4.29 24.60
C VAL A 103 20.21 -5.18 24.15
N PRO A 104 20.47 -6.32 24.81
CA PRO A 104 21.53 -7.24 24.41
C PRO A 104 21.32 -7.73 22.97
N SER A 105 22.37 -7.72 22.16
CA SER A 105 22.35 -8.15 20.74
C SER A 105 22.02 -9.63 20.56
N GLU A 106 22.09 -10.42 21.64
CA GLU A 106 21.86 -11.88 21.68
C GLU A 106 20.39 -12.31 21.43
N ILE A 107 19.45 -11.36 21.36
CA ILE A 107 18.02 -11.63 21.10
C ILE A 107 17.73 -11.77 19.59
N LEU A 108 18.69 -11.44 18.72
CA LEU A 108 18.51 -11.37 17.27
C LEU A 108 19.11 -12.54 16.47
N ASP A 109 19.82 -13.46 17.13
CA ASP A 109 20.29 -14.73 16.57
C ASP A 109 19.29 -15.88 16.85
#